data_AF-A0A534PH53-F1
#
_entry.id   AF-A0A534PH53-F1
#
_cell.length_a   1.000
_cell.length_b   1.000
_cell.length_c   1.000
_cell.angle_alpha   90.00
_cell.angle_beta   90.00
_cell.angle_gamma   90.00
#
_symmetry.space_group_name_H-M   'P 1'
#
loop_
_entity.id
_entity.type
_entity.pdbx_description
1 polymer ?
#
loop_
_entity_poly.entity_id
_entity_poly.type
_entity_poly.pdbx_seq_one_letter_code
_entity_poly.pdbx_strand_id
1 'polypeptide(L)'
;MPWKATDAMKERVNFVLEWERRWDEAQGGAVDMAELCRKYGVARPTGYAWVKRFREAGFDLRAIEEKSRRPLTNPHSISRE
;
A
#
# COMPACT_ATOMS: atom_id res chain seq x y z
N MET A 1 24.47 9.55 4.79
CA MET A 1 24.16 8.14 4.46
C MET A 1 23.05 8.15 3.41
N PRO A 2 23.33 7.76 2.15
CA PRO A 2 22.36 7.93 1.07
C PRO A 2 21.21 6.94 1.26
N TRP A 3 20.01 7.49 1.37
CA TRP A 3 18.77 6.79 1.67
C TRP A 3 18.43 5.74 0.60
N LYS A 4 18.38 4.45 0.99
CA LYS A 4 17.72 3.36 0.23
C LYS A 4 16.20 3.38 0.40
N ALA A 5 15.57 4.55 0.33
CA ALA A 5 14.10 4.65 0.44
C ALA A 5 13.36 4.10 -0.80
N THR A 6 14.10 3.74 -1.85
CA THR A 6 13.59 3.23 -3.11
C THR A 6 13.19 1.75 -3.10
N ASP A 7 13.64 0.95 -2.12
CA ASP A 7 13.31 -0.49 -2.09
C ASP A 7 11.86 -0.70 -1.63
N ALA A 8 11.53 -0.17 -0.46
CA ALA A 8 10.22 -0.37 0.15
C ALA A 8 9.07 0.11 -0.76
N MET A 9 9.18 1.32 -1.35
CA MET A 9 8.13 1.85 -2.23
C MET A 9 7.98 1.01 -3.52
N LYS A 10 9.08 0.57 -4.12
CA LYS A 10 9.05 -0.33 -5.28
C LYS A 10 8.37 -1.65 -4.95
N GLU A 11 8.67 -2.22 -3.79
CA GLU A 11 8.03 -3.46 -3.33
C GLU A 11 6.50 -3.28 -3.17
N ARG A 12 6.02 -2.14 -2.66
CA ARG A 12 4.57 -1.89 -2.55
C ARG A 12 3.90 -1.75 -3.91
N VAL A 13 4.56 -1.05 -4.84
CA VAL A 13 4.07 -0.91 -6.23
C VAL A 13 4.02 -2.27 -6.90
N ASN A 14 5.08 -3.07 -6.79
CA ASN A 14 5.12 -4.42 -7.33
C ASN A 14 4.02 -5.32 -6.73
N PHE A 15 3.73 -5.16 -5.43
CA PHE A 15 2.65 -5.90 -4.77
C PHE A 15 1.27 -5.60 -5.40
N VAL A 16 0.91 -4.32 -5.58
CA VAL A 16 -0.41 -3.96 -6.14
C VAL A 16 -0.53 -4.26 -7.63
N LEU A 17 0.55 -4.10 -8.39
CA LEU A 17 0.60 -4.48 -9.81
C LEU A 17 0.45 -5.99 -9.99
N GLU A 18 1.10 -6.79 -9.13
CA GLU A 18 0.93 -8.24 -9.18
C GLU A 18 -0.48 -8.67 -8.73
N TRP A 19 -1.07 -7.98 -7.76
CA TRP A 19 -2.48 -8.19 -7.39
C TRP A 19 -3.41 -7.91 -8.58
N GLU A 20 -3.22 -6.78 -9.28
CA GLU A 20 -4.02 -6.39 -10.44
C GLU A 20 -3.90 -7.40 -11.58
N ARG A 21 -2.68 -7.84 -11.89
CA ARG A 21 -2.42 -8.89 -12.88
C ARG A 21 -3.17 -10.18 -12.54
N ARG A 22 -3.12 -10.62 -11.27
CA ARG A 22 -3.86 -11.81 -10.82
C ARG A 22 -5.37 -11.62 -10.87
N TRP A 23 -5.86 -10.40 -10.63
CA TRP A 23 -7.28 -10.05 -10.71
C TRP A 23 -7.80 -10.09 -12.15
N ASP A 24 -7.02 -9.55 -13.10
CA ASP A 24 -7.31 -9.60 -14.54
C ASP A 24 -7.26 -11.04 -15.08
N GLU A 25 -6.24 -11.81 -14.70
CA GLU A 25 -6.13 -13.24 -15.04
C GLU A 25 -7.32 -14.05 -14.50
N ALA A 26 -7.82 -13.69 -13.32
CA ALA A 26 -9.00 -14.30 -12.72
C ALA A 26 -10.33 -13.78 -13.30
N GLN A 27 -10.31 -12.89 -14.31
CA GLN A 27 -11.48 -12.23 -14.90
C GLN A 27 -12.38 -11.54 -13.86
N GLY A 28 -11.76 -10.91 -12.85
CA GLY A 28 -12.47 -10.32 -11.71
C GLY A 28 -12.80 -11.30 -10.58
N GLY A 29 -12.17 -12.47 -10.59
CA GLY A 29 -12.27 -13.50 -9.56
C GLY A 29 -11.43 -13.24 -8.30
N ALA A 30 -11.48 -14.18 -7.35
CA ALA A 30 -10.78 -14.05 -6.08
C ALA A 30 -9.25 -14.22 -6.25
N VAL A 31 -8.49 -13.19 -5.88
CA VAL A 31 -7.02 -13.27 -5.80
C VAL A 31 -6.59 -13.90 -4.48
N ASP A 32 -5.66 -14.85 -4.52
CA ASP A 32 -5.04 -15.41 -3.32
C ASP A 32 -4.12 -14.40 -2.63
N MET A 33 -4.73 -13.62 -1.74
CA MET A 33 -4.03 -12.64 -0.91
C MET A 33 -3.03 -13.27 0.05
N ALA A 34 -3.25 -14.51 0.49
CA ALA A 34 -2.36 -15.19 1.41
C ALA A 34 -1.02 -15.51 0.75
N GLU A 35 -1.06 -16.04 -0.47
CA GLU A 35 0.14 -16.30 -1.26
C GLU A 35 0.87 -15.00 -1.61
N LEU A 36 0.13 -14.00 -2.09
CA LEU A 36 0.72 -12.71 -2.46
C LEU A 36 1.42 -12.04 -1.25
N CYS A 37 0.77 -12.02 -0.09
CA CYS A 37 1.37 -11.48 1.14
C CYS A 37 2.63 -12.24 1.55
N ARG A 38 2.66 -13.58 1.43
CA ARG A 38 3.86 -14.38 1.73
C ARG A 38 5.01 -14.08 0.77
N LYS A 39 4.73 -13.93 -0.52
CA LYS A 39 5.74 -13.66 -1.55
C LYS A 39 6.49 -12.34 -1.31
N TYR A 40 5.77 -11.31 -0.88
CA TYR A 40 6.33 -9.98 -0.62
C TYR A 40 6.68 -9.74 0.86
N GLY A 41 6.52 -10.73 1.75
CA GLY A 41 6.76 -10.56 3.18
C GLY A 41 5.87 -9.53 3.88
N VAL A 42 4.68 -9.26 3.31
CA VAL A 42 3.75 -8.25 3.82
C VAL A 42 2.73 -8.90 4.75
N ALA A 43 2.39 -8.23 5.85
CA ALA A 43 1.30 -8.68 6.71
C ALA A 43 -0.04 -8.61 5.96
N ARG A 44 -0.86 -9.67 6.05
CA ARG A 44 -2.20 -9.72 5.43
C ARG A 44 -3.04 -8.44 5.60
N PRO A 45 -3.24 -7.87 6.81
CA PRO A 45 -4.03 -6.65 6.97
C PRO A 45 -3.46 -5.46 6.18
N THR A 46 -2.13 -5.35 6.06
CA THR A 46 -1.45 -4.33 5.26
C THR A 46 -1.70 -4.53 3.77
N GLY A 47 -1.58 -5.77 3.28
CA GLY A 47 -1.87 -6.10 1.88
C GLY A 47 -3.31 -5.76 1.48
N TYR A 48 -4.30 -6.13 2.32
CA TYR A 48 -5.70 -5.76 2.07
C TYR A 48 -5.91 -4.24 2.06
N ALA A 49 -5.27 -3.50 2.98
CA ALA A 49 -5.37 -2.05 3.01
C ALA A 49 -4.79 -1.39 1.74
N TRP A 50 -3.69 -1.91 1.20
CA TRP A 50 -3.11 -1.43 -0.05
C TRP A 50 -4.03 -1.68 -1.23
N VAL A 51 -4.53 -2.92 -1.39
CA VAL A 51 -5.48 -3.25 -2.47
C VAL A 51 -6.73 -2.38 -2.39
N LYS A 52 -7.29 -2.21 -1.18
CA LYS A 52 -8.47 -1.36 -0.98
C LYS A 52 -8.20 0.08 -1.46
N ARG A 53 -7.10 0.69 -1.01
CA ARG A 53 -6.72 2.06 -1.42
C ARG A 53 -6.45 2.16 -2.92
N PHE A 54 -5.78 1.17 -3.49
CA PHE A 54 -5.48 1.11 -4.92
C PHE A 54 -6.77 1.12 -5.76
N ARG A 55 -7.75 0.28 -5.38
CA ARG A 55 -9.06 0.23 -6.04
C ARG A 55 -9.89 1.49 -5.83
N GLU A 56 -9.95 2.00 -4.59
CA GLU A 56 -10.69 3.24 -4.27
C GLU A 56 -10.12 4.47 -4.99
N ALA A 57 -8.82 4.47 -5.28
CA ALA A 57 -8.16 5.53 -6.04
C ALA A 57 -8.20 5.33 -7.57
N GLY A 58 -8.91 4.31 -8.08
CA GLY A 58 -9.00 4.05 -9.52
C GLY A 58 -7.69 3.57 -10.13
N PHE A 59 -6.98 2.67 -9.44
CA PHE A 59 -5.70 2.08 -9.87
C PHE A 59 -4.53 3.08 -9.88
N ASP A 60 -4.61 4.13 -9.04
CA ASP A 60 -3.50 5.09 -8.87
C ASP A 60 -2.43 4.56 -7.91
N LEU A 61 -1.20 4.42 -8.41
CA LEU A 61 -0.03 3.98 -7.63
C LEU A 61 0.33 4.95 -6.50
N ARG A 62 -0.01 6.24 -6.62
CA ARG A 62 0.21 7.26 -5.58
C ARG A 62 -0.62 6.97 -4.32
N ALA A 63 -1.69 6.19 -4.44
CA ALA A 63 -2.50 5.78 -3.28
C ALA A 63 -1.77 4.83 -2.32
N ILE A 64 -0.66 4.22 -2.77
CA ILE A 64 0.13 3.23 -2.05
C ILE A 64 1.39 3.82 -1.42
N GLU A 65 1.66 5.10 -1.70
CA GLU A 65 2.68 5.85 -1.00
C GLU A 65 2.44 5.86 0.52
N GLU A 66 3.54 5.94 1.28
CA GLU A 66 3.47 6.03 2.72
C GLU A 66 2.78 7.34 3.13
N LYS A 67 1.47 7.28 3.39
CA LYS A 67 0.80 8.39 4.07
C LYS A 67 1.40 8.56 5.46
N SER A 68 1.74 9.80 5.78
CA SER A 68 2.25 10.20 7.08
C SER A 68 1.37 9.60 8.18
N ARG A 69 1.99 8.83 9.09
CA ARG A 69 1.32 8.26 10.27
C ARG A 69 1.05 9.30 11.35
N ARG A 70 1.28 10.59 11.06
CA ARG A 70 1.04 11.67 12.00
C ARG A 70 -0.47 11.78 12.24
N PRO A 71 -0.93 11.72 13.49
CA PRO A 71 -2.30 12.03 13.82
C PRO A 71 -2.60 13.46 13.33
N LEU A 72 -3.73 13.63 12.62
CA LEU A 72 -4.20 14.92 12.12
C LEU A 72 -4.50 15.92 13.24
N THR A 73 -4.78 15.42 14.44
CA THR A 73 -5.10 16.23 15.61
C THR A 73 -4.05 16.01 16.68
N ASN A 74 -3.20 17.01 16.89
CA ASN A 74 -2.39 17.12 18.10
C ASN A 74 -3.09 18.11 19.05
N PRO A 75 -3.67 17.67 20.18
CA PRO A 75 -4.28 18.57 21.16
C PRO A 75 -3.25 19.48 21.88
N HIS A 76 -1.94 19.28 21.67
CA HIS A 76 -0.85 20.12 22.22
C HIS A 76 -0.26 21.09 21.18
N SER A 77 -1.02 21.57 20.20
CA SER A 77 -0.54 22.66 19.34
C SER A 77 -0.43 23.95 20.15
N ILE A 78 0.74 24.17 20.74
CA ILE A 78 1.11 25.43 21.39
C ILE A 78 1.02 26.51 20.33
N SER A 79 0.07 27.44 20.47
CA SER A 79 0.02 28.66 19.68
C SER A 79 1.36 29.36 19.79
N ARG A 80 2.01 29.63 18.66
CA ARG A 80 3.21 30.44 18.62
C ARG A 80 2.76 31.90 18.66
N GLU A 81 2.94 32.55 19.82
CA GLU A 81 2.95 34.02 19.95
C GLU A 81 4.11 34.62 19.15
#